data_AF-A0A7W9JE94-F1
#
_entry.id   AF-A0A7W9JE94-F1
#
_cell.length_a   1.000
_cell.length_b   1.000
_cell.length_c   1.000
_cell.angle_alpha   90.00
_cell.angle_beta   90.00
_cell.angle_gamma   90.00
#
_symmetry.space_group_name_H-M   'P 1'
#
loop_
_entity.id
_entity.type
_entity.pdbx_description
1 polymer ?
#
loop_
_entity_poly.entity_id
_entity_poly.type
_entity_poly.pdbx_seq_one_letter_code
_entity_poly.pdbx_strand_id
1 'polypeptide(L)'
;MSNPSLRPSVMMPLSREDAERRAAQLGVVADPTRLRLMSLVLTHPAGEASVGQLAAEFTQSPTAISQQLRLLCEADLLTRERRQSSNYYRPTHHAVEQLATLLGVETPEQGPARESTVDLSAAVVDRQLERISDQLATRFTGVFSPATVRRYVGESYTMLADRSRVRRFLPSLTASFAAERLAALAKAQGKARGSVPEVLFVCVRNAGRSQMAAGFLNQLAGDRVLVRSAGSLPVALVDANVVTAMDEVGVHLGGAYPKPLSDEIVRAADVVVTMGCGDACPVYPGKRYLDWPVEDPENRPLPVVRRIRDEIDQQVRDLAAELLTPA
;
A
#
# COMPACT_ATOMS: atom_id res chain seq x y z
N MET A 1 -9.65 -0.90 53.90
CA MET A 1 -10.14 -1.48 52.63
C MET A 1 -9.50 -0.68 51.50
N SER A 2 -8.35 -1.13 51.01
CA SER A 2 -7.54 -0.41 50.02
C SER A 2 -8.03 -0.75 48.62
N ASN A 3 -8.52 0.25 47.91
CA ASN A 3 -9.01 0.16 46.54
C ASN A 3 -7.85 -0.23 45.59
N PRO A 4 -7.89 -1.38 44.90
CA PRO A 4 -6.82 -1.78 44.00
C PRO A 4 -6.85 -0.92 42.72
N SER A 5 -6.10 0.17 42.76
CA SER A 5 -5.35 0.79 41.67
C SER A 5 -5.91 0.66 40.24
N LEU A 6 -6.67 1.68 39.82
CA LEU A 6 -6.94 2.08 38.42
C LEU A 6 -5.63 2.55 37.74
N ARG A 7 -4.65 1.65 37.57
CA ARG A 7 -3.42 1.95 36.83
C ARG A 7 -3.45 1.23 35.47
N PRO A 8 -3.68 1.94 34.35
CA PRO A 8 -3.53 1.35 33.02
C PRO A 8 -2.08 0.86 32.85
N SER A 9 -1.91 -0.39 32.43
CA SER A 9 -0.64 -1.09 32.62
C SER A 9 0.45 -0.77 31.58
N VAL A 10 0.14 -0.03 30.52
CA VAL A 10 1.15 0.60 29.66
C VAL A 10 0.51 1.83 29.03
N MET A 11 0.84 3.01 29.54
CA MET A 11 0.66 4.26 28.79
C MET A 11 2.01 4.95 28.87
N MET A 12 2.80 4.87 27.80
CA MET A 12 3.92 5.79 27.71
C MET A 12 3.33 7.20 27.67
N PRO A 13 3.79 8.13 28.52
CA PRO A 13 3.34 9.50 28.46
C PRO A 13 3.62 10.02 27.05
N LEU A 14 2.63 10.72 26.47
CA LEU A 14 2.82 11.39 25.18
C LEU A 14 4.06 12.28 25.27
N SER A 15 4.89 12.28 24.22
CA SER A 15 5.94 13.28 24.14
C SER A 15 5.27 14.67 24.14
N ARG A 16 6.00 15.68 24.63
CA ARG A 16 5.50 17.07 24.64
C ARG A 16 5.05 17.51 23.24
N GLU A 17 5.82 17.14 22.23
CA GLU A 17 5.53 17.43 20.83
C GLU A 17 4.26 16.71 20.34
N ASP A 18 4.06 15.45 20.70
CA ASP A 18 2.83 14.71 20.36
C ASP A 18 1.60 15.26 21.09
N ALA A 19 1.75 15.68 22.34
CA ALA A 19 0.68 16.28 23.12
C ALA A 19 0.26 17.65 22.56
N GLU A 20 1.22 18.52 22.24
CA GLU A 20 0.97 19.82 21.61
C GLU A 20 0.34 19.65 20.22
N ARG A 21 0.84 18.71 19.40
CA ARG A 21 0.28 18.40 18.08
C ARG A 21 -1.15 17.87 18.18
N ARG A 22 -1.44 16.94 19.10
CA ARG A 22 -2.78 16.39 19.31
C ARG A 22 -3.74 17.42 19.91
N ALA A 23 -3.28 18.27 20.83
CA ALA A 23 -4.10 19.34 21.40
C ALA A 23 -4.49 20.38 20.34
N ALA A 24 -3.58 20.73 19.42
CA ALA A 24 -3.88 21.59 18.29
C ALA A 24 -4.93 20.95 17.34
N GLN A 25 -4.82 19.65 17.07
CA GLN A 25 -5.80 18.88 16.28
C GLN A 25 -7.17 18.81 16.98
N LEU A 26 -7.18 18.62 18.30
CA LEU A 26 -8.38 18.63 19.14
C LEU A 26 -9.06 20.00 19.18
N GLY A 27 -8.30 21.10 19.21
CA GLY A 27 -8.83 22.47 19.30
C GLY A 27 -9.77 22.85 18.16
N VAL A 28 -9.60 22.24 16.99
CA VAL A 28 -10.50 22.45 15.84
C VAL A 28 -11.89 21.87 16.10
N VAL A 29 -11.99 20.71 16.74
CA VAL A 29 -13.26 19.98 16.96
C VAL A 29 -13.83 20.20 18.37
N ALA A 30 -13.01 20.68 19.32
CA ALA A 30 -13.37 20.97 20.72
C ALA A 30 -14.29 22.20 20.92
N ASP A 31 -15.09 22.53 19.91
CA ASP A 31 -16.22 23.44 20.01
C ASP A 31 -17.53 22.65 19.90
N PRO A 32 -18.47 22.77 20.85
CA PRO A 32 -19.71 21.99 20.86
C PRO A 32 -20.56 22.15 19.59
N THR A 33 -20.52 23.33 18.95
CA THR A 33 -21.28 23.60 17.73
C THR A 33 -20.65 22.87 16.54
N ARG A 34 -19.32 22.97 16.40
CA ARG A 34 -18.58 22.27 15.33
C ARG A 34 -18.62 20.75 15.47
N LEU A 35 -18.53 20.23 16.69
CA LEU A 35 -18.68 18.79 16.96
C LEU A 35 -20.07 18.30 16.52
N ARG A 36 -21.13 19.04 16.85
CA ARG A 36 -22.49 18.68 16.48
C ARG A 36 -22.75 18.82 14.98
N LEU A 37 -22.23 19.86 14.33
CA LEU A 37 -22.29 20.01 12.87
C LEU A 37 -21.60 18.84 12.18
N MET A 38 -20.43 18.44 12.65
CA MET A 38 -19.68 17.31 12.12
C MET A 38 -20.45 15.99 12.27
N SER A 39 -21.03 15.75 13.45
CA SER A 39 -21.89 14.57 13.70
C SER A 39 -23.09 14.52 12.75
N LEU A 40 -23.75 15.65 12.51
CA LEU A 40 -24.90 15.73 11.59
C LEU A 40 -24.51 15.43 10.13
N VAL A 41 -23.35 15.91 9.68
CA VAL A 41 -22.88 15.64 8.32
C VAL A 41 -22.46 14.17 8.17
N LEU A 42 -21.72 13.61 9.13
CA LEU A 42 -21.23 12.22 9.11
C LEU A 42 -22.35 11.18 9.15
N THR A 43 -23.45 11.50 9.84
CA THR A 43 -24.60 10.60 9.99
C THR A 43 -25.68 10.86 8.94
N HIS A 44 -25.47 11.82 8.04
CA HIS A 44 -26.46 12.15 7.02
C HIS A 44 -26.57 11.00 6.00
N PRO A 45 -27.78 10.48 5.69
CA PRO A 45 -27.96 9.31 4.82
C PRO A 45 -27.38 9.46 3.40
N ALA A 46 -27.31 10.68 2.90
CA ALA A 46 -26.74 10.98 1.58
C ALA A 46 -25.20 11.16 1.58
N GLY A 47 -24.54 11.05 2.74
CA GLY A 47 -23.11 11.34 2.90
C GLY A 47 -22.74 12.82 2.76
N GLU A 48 -23.73 13.70 2.59
CA GLU A 48 -23.58 15.15 2.46
C GLU A 48 -24.83 15.87 2.98
N ALA A 49 -24.66 17.09 3.50
CA ALA A 49 -25.79 17.90 3.99
C ALA A 49 -25.68 19.35 3.51
N SER A 50 -26.81 19.98 3.20
CA SER A 50 -26.86 21.40 2.83
C SER A 50 -26.80 22.32 4.04
N VAL A 51 -26.34 23.56 3.85
CA VAL A 51 -26.30 24.58 4.91
C VAL A 51 -27.66 24.82 5.56
N GLY A 52 -28.76 24.75 4.79
CA GLY A 52 -30.12 24.94 5.30
C GLY A 52 -30.57 23.79 6.19
N GLN A 53 -30.26 22.55 5.80
CA GLN A 53 -30.52 21.34 6.62
C GLN A 53 -29.73 21.38 7.92
N LEU A 54 -28.46 21.80 7.86
CA LEU A 54 -27.61 21.88 9.04
C LEU A 54 -28.04 23.02 9.98
N ALA A 55 -28.37 24.19 9.46
CA ALA A 55 -28.75 25.34 10.28
C ALA A 55 -30.11 25.16 11.00
N ALA A 56 -31.02 24.35 10.45
CA ALA A 56 -32.31 24.06 11.07
C ALA A 56 -32.19 23.33 12.42
N GLU A 57 -31.08 22.65 12.68
CA GLU A 57 -30.82 21.87 13.90
C GLU A 57 -30.28 22.73 15.06
N PHE A 58 -30.07 24.03 14.85
CA PHE A 58 -29.48 24.94 15.83
C PHE A 58 -30.38 26.16 16.06
N THR A 59 -30.36 26.66 17.30
CA THR A 59 -31.03 27.91 17.69
C THR A 59 -30.21 29.17 17.36
N GLN A 60 -28.97 28.98 16.90
CA GLN A 60 -28.05 30.06 16.50
C GLN A 60 -28.46 30.66 15.15
N SER A 61 -27.97 31.87 14.87
CA SER A 61 -28.26 32.51 13.57
C SER A 61 -27.64 31.74 12.40
N PRO A 62 -28.27 31.73 11.22
CA PRO A 62 -27.73 31.06 10.03
C PRO A 62 -26.32 31.53 9.64
N THR A 63 -26.00 32.80 9.92
CA THR A 63 -24.67 33.39 9.71
C THR A 63 -23.61 32.79 10.64
N ALA A 64 -23.97 32.52 11.91
CA ALA A 64 -23.07 31.89 12.87
C ALA A 64 -22.75 30.43 12.49
N ILE A 65 -23.76 29.67 12.05
CA ILE A 65 -23.55 28.30 11.55
C ILE A 65 -22.68 28.29 10.29
N SER A 66 -22.91 29.22 9.37
CA SER A 66 -22.09 29.38 8.17
C SER A 66 -20.62 29.70 8.51
N GLN A 67 -20.36 30.46 9.58
CA GLN A 67 -19.01 30.74 10.06
C GLN A 67 -18.34 29.48 10.62
N GLN A 68 -19.05 28.68 11.43
CA GLN A 68 -18.51 27.42 11.95
C GLN A 68 -18.20 26.41 10.85
N LEU A 69 -19.04 26.32 9.82
CA LEU A 69 -18.80 25.46 8.65
C LEU A 69 -17.59 25.91 7.83
N ARG A 70 -17.31 27.21 7.72
CA ARG A 70 -16.09 27.72 7.09
C ARG A 70 -14.84 27.30 7.85
N LEU A 71 -14.84 27.43 9.18
CA LEU A 71 -13.72 27.01 10.02
C LEU A 71 -13.45 25.50 9.90
N LEU A 72 -14.50 24.68 9.78
CA LEU A 72 -14.37 23.24 9.52
C LEU A 72 -13.79 22.93 8.12
N CYS A 73 -14.09 23.75 7.11
CA CYS A 73 -13.46 23.62 5.79
C CYS A 73 -12.00 24.08 5.77
N GLU A 74 -11.67 25.17 6.48
CA GLU A 74 -10.30 25.68 6.59
C GLU A 74 -9.37 24.69 7.30
N ALA A 75 -9.92 23.88 8.22
CA ALA A 75 -9.19 22.82 8.90
C ALA A 75 -9.23 21.46 8.17
N ASP A 76 -9.64 21.43 6.91
CA ASP A 76 -9.76 20.23 6.06
C ASP A 76 -10.63 19.11 6.67
N LEU A 77 -11.63 19.47 7.46
CA LEU A 77 -12.58 18.50 8.03
C LEU A 77 -13.86 18.35 7.18
N LEU A 78 -14.23 19.40 6.45
CA LEU A 78 -15.34 19.38 5.51
C LEU A 78 -14.89 19.90 4.14
N THR A 79 -15.34 19.25 3.08
CA THR A 79 -15.34 19.86 1.74
C THR A 79 -16.68 20.56 1.49
N ARG A 80 -16.64 21.65 0.71
CA ARG A 80 -17.82 22.44 0.33
C ARG A 80 -17.99 22.43 -1.18
N GLU A 81 -19.19 22.07 -1.62
CA GLU A 81 -19.60 22.12 -3.03
C GLU A 81 -20.83 23.02 -3.18
N ARG A 82 -20.79 23.98 -4.12
CA ARG A 82 -21.94 24.85 -4.40
C ARG A 82 -22.82 24.19 -5.46
N ARG A 83 -24.08 23.91 -5.13
CA ARG A 83 -25.08 23.37 -6.06
C ARG A 83 -26.31 24.27 -6.09
N GLN A 84 -26.62 24.80 -7.28
CA GLN A 84 -27.71 25.76 -7.49
C GLN A 84 -27.60 26.97 -6.54
N SER A 85 -28.54 27.13 -5.60
CA SER A 85 -28.63 28.22 -4.62
C SER A 85 -28.05 27.90 -3.24
N SER A 86 -27.53 26.69 -3.01
CA SER A 86 -27.12 26.22 -1.67
C SER A 86 -25.73 25.55 -1.68
N ASN A 87 -25.03 25.62 -0.54
CA ASN A 87 -23.77 24.93 -0.33
C ASN A 87 -24.01 23.60 0.38
N TYR A 88 -23.39 22.55 -0.14
CA TYR A 88 -23.38 21.22 0.44
C TYR A 88 -22.02 20.92 1.04
N TYR A 89 -22.04 20.22 2.17
CA TYR A 89 -20.85 19.88 2.95
C TYR A 89 -20.72 18.37 3.05
N ARG A 90 -19.50 17.87 2.82
CA ARG A 90 -19.13 16.45 2.94
C ARG A 90 -17.94 16.31 3.88
N PRO A 91 -17.87 15.27 4.71
CA PRO A 91 -16.67 14.96 5.48
C PRO A 91 -15.51 14.68 4.54
N THR A 92 -14.33 15.18 4.87
CA THR A 92 -13.10 14.72 4.21
C THR A 92 -12.73 13.34 4.72
N HIS A 93 -11.93 12.59 3.96
CA HIS A 93 -11.34 11.34 4.43
C HIS A 93 -10.56 11.54 5.75
N HIS A 94 -9.85 12.67 5.84
CA HIS A 94 -9.09 13.06 7.02
C HIS A 94 -9.98 13.26 8.27
N ALA A 95 -11.17 13.84 8.11
CA ALA A 95 -12.10 14.06 9.23
C ALA A 95 -12.62 12.75 9.82
N VAL A 96 -12.93 11.77 8.97
CA VAL A 96 -13.44 10.46 9.36
C VAL A 96 -12.38 9.70 10.18
N GLU A 97 -11.14 9.72 9.72
CA GLU A 97 -10.00 9.07 10.39
C GLU A 97 -9.66 9.75 11.73
N GLN A 98 -9.71 11.09 11.79
CA GLN A 98 -9.43 11.84 13.00
C GLN A 98 -10.49 11.65 14.09
N LEU A 99 -11.78 11.62 13.75
CA LEU A 99 -12.86 11.46 14.72
C LEU A 99 -12.96 10.05 15.31
N ALA A 100 -12.65 9.02 14.50
CA ALA A 100 -12.48 7.65 14.99
C ALA A 100 -11.37 7.58 16.05
N THR A 101 -10.24 8.23 15.78
CA THR A 101 -9.10 8.30 16.71
C THR A 101 -9.45 9.09 17.99
N LEU A 102 -10.31 10.12 17.89
CA LEU A 102 -10.65 11.04 18.98
C LEU A 102 -11.65 10.49 20.00
N LEU A 103 -12.64 9.71 19.54
CA LEU A 103 -13.75 9.20 20.35
C LEU A 103 -13.44 7.88 21.05
N GLY A 104 -12.25 7.31 20.84
CA GLY A 104 -11.91 5.97 21.32
C GLY A 104 -12.83 4.88 20.77
N VAL A 105 -13.62 5.21 19.73
CA VAL A 105 -14.38 4.25 18.95
C VAL A 105 -13.41 3.71 17.93
N GLU A 106 -12.97 2.49 18.15
CA GLU A 106 -12.40 1.67 17.09
C GLU A 106 -13.41 1.67 15.92
N THR A 107 -13.10 2.41 14.85
CA THR A 107 -13.42 1.90 13.51
C THR A 107 -12.94 0.46 13.49
N PRO A 108 -13.69 -0.51 12.93
CA PRO A 108 -13.39 -1.93 13.07
C PRO A 108 -11.98 -2.23 12.55
N GLU A 109 -11.02 -2.14 13.47
CA GLU A 109 -9.56 -2.21 13.42
C GLU A 109 -9.03 -1.48 14.69
N GLN A 110 -8.91 -2.30 15.76
CA GLN A 110 -7.84 -2.33 16.77
C GLN A 110 -8.10 -1.75 18.18
N GLY A 111 -8.35 -2.67 19.12
CA GLY A 111 -8.26 -2.52 20.57
C GLY A 111 -7.41 -3.61 21.23
N PRO A 112 -6.84 -3.34 22.43
CA PRO A 112 -5.62 -3.98 22.89
C PRO A 112 -5.83 -5.29 23.64
N ALA A 113 -4.85 -6.18 23.50
CA ALA A 113 -4.79 -7.48 24.17
C ALA A 113 -4.71 -7.37 25.70
N ARG A 114 -5.51 -8.20 26.40
CA ARG A 114 -5.02 -8.97 27.56
C ARG A 114 -5.78 -10.29 27.75
N GLU A 115 -5.00 -11.35 27.55
CA GLU A 115 -5.02 -12.70 28.12
C GLU A 115 -6.26 -13.61 27.99
N SER A 116 -5.99 -14.71 27.27
CA SER A 116 -6.72 -15.98 27.19
C SER A 116 -8.15 -15.95 26.68
N THR A 117 -8.31 -15.41 25.48
CA THR A 117 -9.20 -16.01 24.47
C THR A 117 -8.43 -16.03 23.16
N VAL A 118 -8.40 -17.17 22.47
CA VAL A 118 -7.73 -17.29 21.17
C VAL A 118 -8.34 -16.24 20.24
N ASP A 119 -7.54 -15.26 19.83
CA ASP A 119 -7.95 -14.13 18.99
C ASP A 119 -8.51 -14.66 17.67
N LEU A 120 -9.82 -14.60 17.51
CA LEU A 120 -10.52 -15.13 16.33
C LEU A 120 -10.01 -14.48 15.03
N SER A 121 -9.46 -13.27 15.08
CA SER A 121 -8.91 -12.57 13.91
C SER A 121 -7.51 -13.08 13.54
N ALA A 122 -6.60 -13.20 14.51
CA ALA A 122 -5.30 -13.84 14.32
C ALA A 122 -5.47 -15.31 13.91
N ALA A 123 -6.38 -16.05 14.56
CA ALA A 123 -6.70 -17.42 14.20
C ALA A 123 -7.34 -17.54 12.81
N VAL A 124 -8.03 -16.52 12.30
CA VAL A 124 -8.50 -16.48 10.91
C VAL A 124 -7.32 -16.29 9.96
N VAL A 125 -6.41 -15.34 10.25
CA VAL A 125 -5.19 -15.12 9.44
C VAL A 125 -4.31 -16.37 9.46
N ASP A 126 -4.07 -16.97 10.62
CA ASP A 126 -3.28 -18.20 10.76
C ASP A 126 -3.88 -19.33 9.94
N ARG A 127 -5.20 -19.55 10.01
CA ARG A 127 -5.89 -20.54 9.16
C ARG A 127 -5.80 -20.22 7.66
N GLN A 128 -5.79 -18.93 7.29
CA GLN A 128 -5.58 -18.53 5.90
C GLN A 128 -4.14 -18.83 5.45
N LEU A 129 -3.14 -18.51 6.27
CA LEU A 129 -1.73 -18.78 5.98
C LEU A 129 -1.43 -20.28 5.96
N GLU A 130 -2.06 -21.07 6.83
CA GLU A 130 -2.02 -22.54 6.79
C GLU A 130 -2.57 -23.06 5.46
N ARG A 131 -3.75 -22.61 5.04
CA ARG A 131 -4.32 -23.00 3.73
C ARG A 131 -3.44 -22.61 2.56
N ILE A 132 -2.87 -21.40 2.58
CA ILE A 132 -1.92 -20.93 1.55
C ILE A 132 -0.68 -21.83 1.55
N SER A 133 -0.16 -22.17 2.74
CA SER A 133 0.99 -23.06 2.90
C SER A 133 0.72 -24.45 2.32
N ASP A 134 -0.45 -25.02 2.61
CA ASP A 134 -0.84 -26.34 2.11
C ASP A 134 -0.98 -26.33 0.59
N GLN A 135 -1.66 -25.32 0.02
CA GLN A 135 -1.80 -25.17 -1.43
C GLN A 135 -0.45 -25.03 -2.13
N LEU A 136 0.45 -24.20 -1.60
CA LEU A 136 1.80 -24.04 -2.15
C LEU A 136 2.65 -25.30 -1.93
N ALA A 137 2.48 -26.02 -0.83
CA ALA A 137 3.18 -27.28 -0.59
C ALA A 137 2.78 -28.33 -1.64
N THR A 138 1.50 -28.41 -2.00
CA THR A 138 1.04 -29.23 -3.13
C THR A 138 1.69 -28.78 -4.44
N ARG A 139 1.70 -27.47 -4.73
CA ARG A 139 2.30 -26.93 -5.97
C ARG A 139 3.80 -27.22 -6.10
N PHE A 140 4.54 -27.17 -4.99
CA PHE A 140 6.00 -27.38 -4.95
C PHE A 140 6.38 -28.79 -4.46
N THR A 141 5.47 -29.75 -4.54
CA THR A 141 5.73 -31.15 -4.17
C THR A 141 6.89 -31.71 -4.97
N GLY A 142 7.81 -32.39 -4.28
CA GLY A 142 9.04 -32.94 -4.87
C GLY A 142 10.17 -31.91 -5.06
N VAL A 143 9.91 -30.60 -4.85
CA VAL A 143 10.93 -29.54 -4.93
C VAL A 143 11.34 -29.05 -3.54
N PHE A 144 10.34 -28.78 -2.67
CA PHE A 144 10.53 -28.31 -1.30
C PHE A 144 9.70 -29.11 -0.31
N SER A 145 10.17 -29.16 0.94
CA SER A 145 9.40 -29.75 2.04
C SER A 145 8.25 -28.80 2.43
N PRO A 146 7.13 -29.32 2.98
CA PRO A 146 6.05 -28.48 3.52
C PRO A 146 6.52 -27.48 4.57
N ALA A 147 7.53 -27.85 5.38
CA ALA A 147 8.13 -26.97 6.38
C ALA A 147 8.83 -25.76 5.74
N THR A 148 9.58 -25.97 4.65
CA THR A 148 10.20 -24.87 3.89
C THR A 148 9.14 -23.95 3.30
N VAL A 149 8.09 -24.51 2.69
CA VAL A 149 7.00 -23.71 2.12
C VAL A 149 6.31 -22.87 3.19
N ARG A 150 5.95 -23.46 4.32
CA ARG A 150 5.33 -22.73 5.45
C ARG A 150 6.20 -21.59 5.96
N ARG A 151 7.52 -21.81 6.06
CA ARG A 151 8.47 -20.76 6.43
C ARG A 151 8.43 -19.59 5.44
N TYR A 152 8.49 -19.88 4.13
CA TYR A 152 8.42 -18.84 3.10
C TYR A 152 7.10 -18.08 3.09
N VAL A 153 5.97 -18.76 3.35
CA VAL A 153 4.66 -18.10 3.49
C VAL A 153 4.65 -17.15 4.69
N GLY A 154 5.09 -17.62 5.87
CA GLY A 154 5.14 -16.80 7.08
C GLY A 154 6.07 -15.59 6.94
N GLU A 155 7.28 -15.79 6.42
CA GLU A 155 8.23 -14.69 6.16
C GLU A 155 7.65 -13.68 5.15
N SER A 156 7.03 -14.16 4.06
CA SER A 156 6.42 -13.30 3.04
C SER A 156 5.26 -12.49 3.61
N TYR A 157 4.47 -13.08 4.50
CA TYR A 157 3.43 -12.36 5.22
C TYR A 157 4.02 -11.22 6.03
N THR A 158 4.99 -11.49 6.91
CA THR A 158 5.62 -10.46 7.75
C THR A 158 6.22 -9.33 6.92
N MET A 159 6.96 -9.67 5.85
CA MET A 159 7.58 -8.70 4.94
C MET A 159 6.56 -7.72 4.32
N LEU A 160 5.34 -8.18 4.03
CA LEU A 160 4.28 -7.35 3.46
C LEU A 160 3.42 -6.67 4.54
N ALA A 161 3.17 -7.35 5.66
CA ALA A 161 2.31 -6.90 6.75
C ALA A 161 2.82 -5.60 7.39
N ASP A 162 4.14 -5.49 7.57
CA ASP A 162 4.78 -4.31 8.18
C ASP A 162 4.53 -3.01 7.40
N ARG A 163 4.15 -3.11 6.12
CA ARG A 163 4.12 -2.00 5.16
C ARG A 163 2.76 -1.78 4.51
N SER A 164 1.84 -2.73 4.63
CA SER A 164 0.54 -2.66 3.99
C SER A 164 -0.43 -1.79 4.78
N ARG A 165 -0.99 -0.76 4.12
CA ARG A 165 -2.10 0.05 4.65
C ARG A 165 -3.44 -0.67 4.59
N VAL A 166 -3.59 -1.66 3.70
CA VAL A 166 -4.85 -2.39 3.49
C VAL A 166 -4.63 -3.87 3.73
N ARG A 167 -5.10 -4.38 4.87
CA ARG A 167 -4.92 -5.77 5.30
C ARG A 167 -5.79 -6.78 4.54
N ARG A 168 -6.89 -6.31 3.95
CA ARG A 168 -7.87 -7.17 3.25
C ARG A 168 -7.25 -8.06 2.16
N PHE A 169 -6.29 -7.54 1.39
CA PHE A 169 -5.67 -8.27 0.29
C PHE A 169 -4.38 -8.98 0.69
N LEU A 170 -3.93 -8.81 1.94
CA LEU A 170 -2.64 -9.29 2.40
C LEU A 170 -2.48 -10.80 2.24
N PRO A 171 -3.46 -11.68 2.55
CA PRO A 171 -3.31 -13.12 2.30
C PRO A 171 -3.07 -13.47 0.83
N SER A 172 -3.79 -12.82 -0.10
CA SER A 172 -3.62 -13.04 -1.54
C SER A 172 -2.27 -12.54 -2.05
N LEU A 173 -1.82 -11.39 -1.55
CA LEU A 173 -0.50 -10.85 -1.86
C LEU A 173 0.61 -11.74 -1.26
N THR A 174 0.42 -12.24 -0.05
CA THR A 174 1.33 -13.22 0.59
C THR A 174 1.44 -14.49 -0.24
N ALA A 175 0.32 -15.07 -0.69
CA ALA A 175 0.33 -16.26 -1.52
C ALA A 175 1.11 -16.03 -2.83
N SER A 176 0.86 -14.89 -3.47
CA SER A 176 1.55 -14.50 -4.71
C SER A 176 3.05 -14.30 -4.48
N PHE A 177 3.42 -13.53 -3.45
CA PHE A 177 4.82 -13.25 -3.12
C PHE A 177 5.59 -14.50 -2.69
N ALA A 178 4.98 -15.36 -1.86
CA ALA A 178 5.60 -16.61 -1.44
C ALA A 178 5.80 -17.57 -2.62
N ALA A 179 4.81 -17.69 -3.52
CA ALA A 179 4.95 -18.49 -4.74
C ALA A 179 6.06 -17.96 -5.65
N GLU A 180 6.13 -16.63 -5.80
CA GLU A 180 7.17 -15.94 -6.53
C GLU A 180 8.57 -16.26 -5.98
N ARG A 181 8.78 -16.09 -4.67
CA ARG A 181 10.03 -16.38 -3.97
C ARG A 181 10.41 -17.87 -4.05
N LEU A 182 9.47 -18.78 -3.87
CA LEU A 182 9.70 -20.22 -3.97
C LEU A 182 10.10 -20.65 -5.40
N ALA A 183 9.45 -20.10 -6.43
CA ALA A 183 9.82 -20.36 -7.81
C ALA A 183 11.24 -19.85 -8.12
N ALA A 184 11.59 -18.66 -7.63
CA ALA A 184 12.93 -18.10 -7.75
C ALA A 184 13.97 -18.98 -7.03
N LEU A 185 13.68 -19.43 -5.81
CA LEU A 185 14.54 -20.35 -5.07
C LEU A 185 14.73 -21.68 -5.82
N ALA A 186 13.68 -22.21 -6.44
CA ALA A 186 13.76 -23.45 -7.21
C ALA A 186 14.68 -23.29 -8.42
N LYS A 187 14.57 -22.16 -9.14
CA LYS A 187 15.47 -21.85 -10.25
C LYS A 187 16.92 -21.67 -9.78
N ALA A 188 17.14 -20.89 -8.73
CA ALA A 188 18.47 -20.66 -8.17
C ALA A 188 19.16 -21.94 -7.67
N GLN A 189 18.40 -22.96 -7.25
CA GLN A 189 18.91 -24.27 -6.84
C GLN A 189 19.00 -25.28 -8.00
N GLY A 190 18.75 -24.87 -9.25
CA GLY A 190 18.76 -25.76 -10.42
C GLY A 190 17.63 -26.81 -10.41
N LYS A 191 16.58 -26.59 -9.62
CA LYS A 191 15.45 -27.52 -9.46
C LYS A 191 14.29 -27.25 -10.40
N ALA A 192 14.27 -26.11 -11.09
CA ALA A 192 13.26 -25.78 -12.10
C ALA A 192 13.71 -26.25 -13.50
N ARG A 193 12.84 -26.93 -14.26
CA ARG A 193 13.11 -27.35 -15.65
C ARG A 193 12.65 -26.28 -16.64
N GLY A 194 13.50 -25.98 -17.64
CA GLY A 194 13.20 -25.09 -18.76
C GLY A 194 12.91 -23.66 -18.33
N SER A 195 13.92 -22.80 -18.29
CA SER A 195 13.70 -21.39 -17.93
C SER A 195 13.78 -20.51 -19.17
N VAL A 196 12.67 -19.85 -19.47
CA VAL A 196 12.70 -18.58 -20.18
C VAL A 196 13.59 -17.59 -19.42
N PRO A 197 14.24 -16.63 -20.10
CA PRO A 197 15.03 -15.60 -19.44
C PRO A 197 14.23 -14.90 -18.34
N GLU A 198 14.88 -14.62 -17.21
CA GLU A 198 14.26 -13.90 -16.09
C GLU A 198 14.87 -12.52 -15.92
N VAL A 199 14.02 -11.51 -15.94
CA VAL A 199 14.40 -10.09 -15.79
C VAL A 199 13.82 -9.55 -14.49
N LEU A 200 14.69 -8.99 -13.65
CA LEU A 200 14.32 -8.33 -12.41
C LEU A 200 14.55 -6.83 -12.50
N PHE A 201 13.48 -6.05 -12.38
CA PHE A 201 13.53 -4.59 -12.27
C PHE A 201 13.55 -4.15 -10.80
N VAL A 202 14.54 -3.35 -10.40
CA VAL A 202 14.70 -2.88 -9.02
C VAL A 202 14.72 -1.36 -8.97
N CYS A 203 13.89 -0.76 -8.11
CA CYS A 203 14.00 0.65 -7.76
C CYS A 203 13.87 0.81 -6.24
N VAL A 204 13.85 2.05 -5.72
CA VAL A 204 13.76 2.26 -4.26
C VAL A 204 12.41 1.79 -3.71
N ARG A 205 11.30 2.38 -4.19
CA ARG A 205 9.97 2.23 -3.59
C ARG A 205 9.08 1.16 -4.20
N ASN A 206 9.48 0.58 -5.33
CA ASN A 206 8.67 -0.35 -6.14
C ASN A 206 7.21 0.08 -6.39
N ALA A 207 7.02 1.39 -6.55
CA ALA A 207 5.72 2.00 -6.81
C ALA A 207 5.70 2.82 -8.12
N GLY A 208 6.83 2.85 -8.85
CA GLY A 208 6.99 3.66 -10.06
C GLY A 208 7.84 2.97 -11.12
N ARG A 209 9.08 3.42 -11.31
CA ARG A 209 10.03 2.95 -12.33
C ARG A 209 10.02 1.43 -12.57
N SER A 210 10.26 0.62 -11.53
CA SER A 210 10.29 -0.83 -11.68
C SER A 210 8.93 -1.48 -11.97
N GLN A 211 7.82 -0.85 -11.58
CA GLN A 211 6.48 -1.30 -11.94
C GLN A 211 6.17 -0.99 -13.42
N MET A 212 6.54 0.21 -13.89
CA MET A 212 6.40 0.58 -15.30
C MET A 212 7.19 -0.38 -16.20
N ALA A 213 8.47 -0.59 -15.89
CA ALA A 213 9.34 -1.43 -16.68
C ALA A 213 8.85 -2.89 -16.71
N ALA A 214 8.40 -3.41 -15.57
CA ALA A 214 7.83 -4.75 -15.50
C ALA A 214 6.51 -4.86 -16.30
N GLY A 215 5.65 -3.85 -16.25
CA GLY A 215 4.42 -3.80 -17.03
C GLY A 215 4.68 -3.86 -18.54
N PHE A 216 5.57 -3.00 -19.04
CA PHE A 216 5.95 -2.98 -20.45
C PHE A 216 6.55 -4.31 -20.91
N LEU A 217 7.50 -4.87 -20.15
CA LEU A 217 8.17 -6.10 -20.58
C LEU A 217 7.21 -7.29 -20.56
N ASN A 218 6.33 -7.40 -19.56
CA ASN A 218 5.30 -8.44 -19.52
C ASN A 218 4.40 -8.37 -20.76
N GLN A 219 3.97 -7.17 -21.15
CA GLN A 219 3.11 -7.00 -22.32
C GLN A 219 3.82 -7.35 -23.64
N LEU A 220 5.12 -7.04 -23.76
CA LEU A 220 5.90 -7.31 -24.98
C LEU A 220 6.35 -8.78 -25.10
N ALA A 221 6.80 -9.37 -24.00
CA ALA A 221 7.39 -10.71 -24.00
C ALA A 221 6.35 -11.82 -23.84
N GLY A 222 5.25 -11.56 -23.13
CA GLY A 222 4.33 -12.60 -22.69
C GLY A 222 5.06 -13.69 -21.91
N ASP A 223 4.74 -14.96 -22.18
CA ASP A 223 5.36 -16.10 -21.48
C ASP A 223 6.81 -16.40 -21.91
N ARG A 224 7.40 -15.61 -22.82
CA ARG A 224 8.78 -15.81 -23.32
C ARG A 224 9.85 -15.25 -22.38
N VAL A 225 9.48 -14.42 -21.40
CA VAL A 225 10.38 -13.87 -20.38
C VAL A 225 9.64 -13.84 -19.06
N LEU A 226 10.27 -14.33 -18.00
CA LEU A 226 9.74 -14.19 -16.64
C LEU A 226 10.13 -12.82 -16.09
N VAL A 227 9.15 -11.96 -15.85
CA VAL A 227 9.39 -10.58 -15.39
C VAL A 227 9.07 -10.42 -13.91
N ARG A 228 9.97 -9.79 -13.16
CA ARG A 228 9.79 -9.45 -11.75
C ARG A 228 10.14 -8.00 -11.48
N SER A 229 9.56 -7.47 -10.41
CA SER A 229 9.92 -6.16 -9.87
C SER A 229 10.06 -6.21 -8.35
N ALA A 230 10.97 -5.42 -7.80
CA ALA A 230 11.12 -5.28 -6.35
C ALA A 230 11.64 -3.89 -5.93
N GLY A 231 11.55 -3.63 -4.63
CA GLY A 231 11.97 -2.38 -3.97
C GLY A 231 12.99 -2.61 -2.86
N SER A 232 13.98 -1.74 -2.73
CA SER A 232 14.87 -1.74 -1.56
C SER A 232 14.16 -1.22 -0.30
N LEU A 233 13.27 -0.24 -0.48
CA LEU A 233 12.42 0.36 0.56
C LEU A 233 10.98 0.51 0.02
N PRO A 234 10.26 -0.60 -0.21
CA PRO A 234 8.96 -0.58 -0.85
C PRO A 234 7.93 0.19 -0.01
N VAL A 235 7.05 0.93 -0.68
CA VAL A 235 5.92 1.63 -0.04
C VAL A 235 4.65 0.79 -0.06
N ALA A 236 3.53 1.33 0.44
CA ALA A 236 2.30 0.56 0.59
C ALA A 236 1.58 0.26 -0.74
N LEU A 237 1.61 1.19 -1.69
CA LEU A 237 0.82 1.14 -2.93
C LEU A 237 1.64 1.65 -4.12
N VAL A 238 1.26 1.20 -5.31
CA VAL A 238 1.75 1.78 -6.57
C VAL A 238 1.24 3.23 -6.68
N ASP A 239 2.08 4.12 -7.19
CA ASP A 239 1.76 5.54 -7.34
C ASP A 239 0.59 5.73 -8.33
N ALA A 240 -0.39 6.56 -7.96
CA ALA A 240 -1.59 6.77 -8.76
C ALA A 240 -1.33 7.44 -10.12
N ASN A 241 -0.34 8.35 -10.20
CA ASN A 241 0.05 8.94 -11.48
C ASN A 241 0.74 7.91 -12.38
N VAL A 242 1.44 6.94 -11.78
CA VAL A 242 2.07 5.83 -12.50
C VAL A 242 1.00 4.91 -13.08
N VAL A 243 0.01 4.51 -12.28
CA VAL A 243 -1.15 3.73 -12.75
C VAL A 243 -1.85 4.46 -13.90
N THR A 244 -2.18 5.74 -13.70
CA THR A 244 -2.82 6.58 -14.71
C THR A 244 -2.02 6.64 -16.01
N ALA A 245 -0.72 6.91 -15.93
CA ALA A 245 0.13 7.00 -17.11
C ALA A 245 0.26 5.66 -17.86
N MET A 246 0.27 4.53 -17.15
CA MET A 246 0.37 3.21 -17.77
C MET A 246 -0.96 2.77 -18.42
N ASP A 247 -2.09 3.03 -17.77
CA ASP A 247 -3.43 2.73 -18.32
C ASP A 247 -3.70 3.54 -19.62
N GLU A 248 -3.21 4.79 -19.72
CA GLU A 248 -3.32 5.62 -20.94
C GLU A 248 -2.73 4.98 -22.20
N VAL A 249 -1.71 4.11 -22.05
CA VAL A 249 -1.05 3.40 -23.17
C VAL A 249 -1.48 1.94 -23.26
N GLY A 250 -2.51 1.54 -22.49
CA GLY A 250 -3.05 0.18 -22.50
C GLY A 250 -2.21 -0.85 -21.77
N VAL A 251 -1.27 -0.43 -20.91
CA VAL A 251 -0.46 -1.33 -20.09
C VAL A 251 -1.04 -1.38 -18.69
N HIS A 252 -1.79 -2.43 -18.40
CA HIS A 252 -2.47 -2.53 -17.11
C HIS A 252 -1.53 -3.01 -16.01
N LEU A 253 -1.41 -2.23 -14.93
CA LEU A 253 -0.69 -2.64 -13.72
C LEU A 253 -1.58 -3.37 -12.69
N GLY A 254 -2.82 -3.72 -13.04
CA GLY A 254 -3.75 -4.37 -12.12
C GLY A 254 -3.18 -5.64 -11.48
N GLY A 255 -3.19 -5.69 -10.16
CA GLY A 255 -2.59 -6.77 -9.37
C GLY A 255 -1.11 -6.56 -9.04
N ALA A 256 -0.45 -5.54 -9.60
CA ALA A 256 0.87 -5.12 -9.17
C ALA A 256 0.81 -4.50 -7.77
N TYR A 257 1.84 -4.79 -6.96
CA TYR A 257 1.98 -4.28 -5.62
C TYR A 257 3.46 -4.06 -5.31
N PRO A 258 3.81 -3.06 -4.50
CA PRO A 258 5.18 -2.92 -4.03
C PRO A 258 5.57 -4.10 -3.15
N LYS A 259 6.72 -4.70 -3.43
CA LYS A 259 7.25 -5.84 -2.70
C LYS A 259 8.76 -5.68 -2.45
N PRO A 260 9.27 -6.16 -1.31
CA PRO A 260 10.68 -6.02 -0.97
C PRO A 260 11.57 -6.88 -1.87
N LEU A 261 12.78 -6.39 -2.11
CA LEU A 261 13.85 -7.16 -2.71
C LEU A 261 14.21 -8.34 -1.80
N SER A 262 14.31 -9.54 -2.37
CA SER A 262 14.74 -10.74 -1.65
C SER A 262 15.90 -11.41 -2.35
N ASP A 263 16.67 -12.19 -1.60
CA ASP A 263 17.91 -12.78 -2.10
C ASP A 263 17.66 -13.77 -3.26
N GLU A 264 16.66 -14.64 -3.09
CA GLU A 264 16.34 -15.66 -4.08
C GLU A 264 15.89 -15.09 -5.43
N ILE A 265 15.20 -13.94 -5.47
CA ILE A 265 14.78 -13.34 -6.75
C ILE A 265 15.97 -12.76 -7.51
N VAL A 266 16.97 -12.19 -6.82
CA VAL A 266 18.20 -11.72 -7.48
C VAL A 266 19.00 -12.91 -8.00
N ARG A 267 19.10 -14.00 -7.21
CA ARG A 267 19.77 -15.23 -7.62
C ARG A 267 19.10 -15.93 -8.79
N ALA A 268 17.79 -15.81 -8.95
CA ALA A 268 17.05 -16.40 -10.06
C ALA A 268 17.15 -15.59 -11.36
N ALA A 269 17.26 -14.26 -11.26
CA ALA A 269 17.32 -13.37 -12.41
C ALA A 269 18.57 -13.62 -13.29
N ASP A 270 18.37 -13.59 -14.60
CA ASP A 270 19.47 -13.62 -15.60
C ASP A 270 19.91 -12.19 -15.93
N VAL A 271 18.96 -11.26 -15.93
CA VAL A 271 19.18 -9.81 -16.07
C VAL A 271 18.61 -9.07 -14.87
N VAL A 272 19.42 -8.24 -14.23
CA VAL A 272 19.00 -7.35 -13.15
C VAL A 272 19.14 -5.90 -13.62
N VAL A 273 18.04 -5.16 -13.60
CA VAL A 273 17.97 -3.78 -14.04
C VAL A 273 17.72 -2.88 -12.83
N THR A 274 18.70 -2.05 -12.47
CA THR A 274 18.61 -1.10 -11.37
C THR A 274 18.18 0.27 -11.86
N MET A 275 17.31 0.93 -11.09
CA MET A 275 16.78 2.27 -11.36
C MET A 275 16.81 3.09 -10.08
N GLY A 276 17.98 3.61 -9.74
CA GLY A 276 18.18 4.52 -8.62
C GLY A 276 18.13 3.89 -7.22
N CYS A 277 18.29 2.56 -7.10
CA CYS A 277 18.39 1.87 -5.81
C CYS A 277 19.83 1.78 -5.25
N GLY A 278 20.83 2.25 -6.00
CA GLY A 278 22.25 2.20 -5.60
C GLY A 278 22.71 0.79 -5.23
N ASP A 279 23.55 0.70 -4.20
CA ASP A 279 24.19 -0.55 -3.76
C ASP A 279 23.26 -1.49 -2.95
N ALA A 280 21.96 -1.22 -2.92
CA ALA A 280 21.00 -2.06 -2.21
C ALA A 280 20.80 -3.45 -2.85
N CYS A 281 21.21 -3.62 -4.11
CA CYS A 281 21.10 -4.90 -4.80
C CYS A 281 22.39 -5.71 -4.65
N PRO A 282 22.35 -6.95 -4.10
CA PRO A 282 23.53 -7.80 -4.06
C PRO A 282 23.97 -8.19 -5.48
N VAL A 283 25.30 -8.27 -5.67
CA VAL A 283 25.92 -8.64 -6.95
C VAL A 283 26.28 -10.12 -6.93
N TYR A 284 25.74 -10.88 -7.89
CA TYR A 284 26.02 -12.29 -8.09
C TYR A 284 26.72 -12.54 -9.43
N PRO A 285 27.72 -13.44 -9.48
CA PRO A 285 28.39 -13.78 -10.74
C PRO A 285 27.44 -14.47 -11.72
N GLY A 286 27.74 -14.37 -13.01
CA GLY A 286 26.99 -15.05 -14.08
C GLY A 286 25.66 -14.38 -14.46
N LYS A 287 25.47 -13.11 -14.09
CA LYS A 287 24.27 -12.32 -14.40
C LYS A 287 24.64 -11.06 -15.14
N ARG A 288 23.72 -10.56 -15.96
CA ARG A 288 23.84 -9.25 -16.59
C ARG A 288 23.21 -8.19 -15.69
N TYR A 289 23.99 -7.20 -15.28
CA TYR A 289 23.51 -6.04 -14.54
C TYR A 289 23.44 -4.84 -15.48
N LEU A 290 22.30 -4.15 -15.46
CA LEU A 290 22.05 -2.91 -16.20
C LEU A 290 21.66 -1.84 -15.19
N ASP A 291 22.23 -0.64 -15.33
CA ASP A 291 21.82 0.53 -14.56
C ASP A 291 21.17 1.54 -15.49
N TRP A 292 19.90 1.83 -15.25
CA TRP A 292 19.09 2.72 -16.08
C TRP A 292 18.91 4.06 -15.35
N PRO A 293 19.50 5.15 -15.86
CA PRO A 293 19.49 6.46 -15.20
C PRO A 293 18.15 7.18 -15.43
N VAL A 294 17.08 6.63 -14.87
CA VAL A 294 15.71 7.14 -15.05
C VAL A 294 15.30 8.02 -13.86
N GLU A 295 14.73 9.18 -14.18
CA GLU A 295 14.19 10.13 -13.19
C GLU A 295 13.13 9.47 -12.28
N ASP A 296 13.10 9.82 -10.99
CA ASP A 296 12.10 9.31 -10.07
C ASP A 296 10.73 9.99 -10.29
N PRO A 297 9.65 9.25 -10.58
CA PRO A 297 8.31 9.83 -10.76
C PRO A 297 7.64 10.30 -9.45
N GLU A 298 8.26 10.09 -8.27
CA GLU A 298 7.65 10.47 -6.99
C GLU A 298 7.23 11.94 -6.94
N ASN A 299 5.99 12.18 -6.52
CA ASN A 299 5.46 13.54 -6.33
C ASN A 299 5.61 14.43 -7.57
N ARG A 300 5.84 13.83 -8.75
CA ARG A 300 5.94 14.54 -10.01
C ARG A 300 4.55 14.70 -10.62
N PRO A 301 4.29 15.82 -11.32
CA PRO A 301 3.04 16.01 -12.02
C PRO A 301 2.92 15.01 -13.18
N LEU A 302 1.69 14.58 -13.49
CA LEU A 302 1.41 13.55 -14.49
C LEU A 302 2.13 13.74 -15.85
N PRO A 303 2.28 14.96 -16.43
CA PRO A 303 3.05 15.14 -17.66
C PRO A 303 4.52 14.72 -17.56
N VAL A 304 5.16 14.91 -16.40
CA VAL A 304 6.53 14.44 -16.17
C VAL A 304 6.56 12.92 -16.02
N VAL A 305 5.57 12.35 -15.32
CA VAL A 305 5.43 10.89 -15.18
C VAL A 305 5.23 10.21 -16.54
N ARG A 306 4.47 10.82 -17.46
CA ARG A 306 4.32 10.33 -18.85
C ARG A 306 5.64 10.33 -19.61
N ARG A 307 6.46 11.39 -19.48
CA ARG A 307 7.80 11.42 -20.09
C ARG A 307 8.69 10.29 -19.56
N ILE A 308 8.69 10.08 -18.24
CA ILE A 308 9.44 8.99 -17.59
C ILE A 308 8.96 7.63 -18.09
N ARG A 309 7.63 7.43 -18.20
CA ARG A 309 7.02 6.23 -18.77
C ARG A 309 7.54 5.97 -20.18
N ASP A 310 7.53 6.98 -21.04
CA ASP A 310 7.94 6.83 -22.45
C ASP A 310 9.44 6.52 -22.58
N GLU A 311 10.27 7.11 -21.71
CA GLU A 311 11.69 6.78 -21.61
C GLU A 311 11.91 5.31 -21.18
N ILE A 312 11.15 4.84 -20.20
CA ILE A 312 11.20 3.44 -19.75
C ILE A 312 10.70 2.50 -20.85
N ASP A 313 9.62 2.83 -21.55
CA ASP A 313 9.10 2.01 -22.66
C ASP A 313 10.18 1.79 -23.72
N GLN A 314 10.90 2.85 -24.11
CA GLN A 314 11.97 2.72 -25.09
C GLN A 314 13.09 1.79 -24.60
N GLN A 315 13.57 1.98 -23.36
CA GLN A 315 14.62 1.11 -22.80
C GLN A 315 14.17 -0.34 -22.67
N VAL A 316 12.89 -0.57 -22.33
CA VAL A 316 12.30 -1.92 -22.27
C VAL A 316 12.18 -2.55 -23.65
N ARG A 317 11.80 -1.79 -24.69
CA ARG A 317 11.74 -2.29 -26.07
C ARG A 317 13.11 -2.72 -26.57
N ASP A 318 14.15 -1.95 -26.28
CA ASP A 318 15.52 -2.26 -26.66
C ASP A 318 15.97 -3.56 -25.96
N LEU A 319 15.74 -3.67 -24.64
CA LEU A 319 16.02 -4.90 -23.89
C LEU A 319 15.21 -6.10 -24.42
N ALA A 320 13.92 -5.91 -24.73
CA ALA A 320 13.07 -6.97 -25.25
C ALA A 320 13.54 -7.44 -26.64
N ALA A 321 13.99 -6.53 -27.50
CA ALA A 321 14.55 -6.90 -28.80
C ALA A 321 15.78 -7.81 -28.64
N GLU A 322 16.67 -7.50 -27.70
CA GLU A 322 17.83 -8.35 -27.40
C GLU A 322 17.43 -9.72 -26.84
N LEU A 323 16.47 -9.77 -25.91
CA LEU A 323 16.05 -11.00 -25.24
C LEU A 323 15.21 -11.93 -26.11
N LEU A 324 14.46 -11.38 -27.06
CA LEU A 324 13.50 -12.12 -27.89
C LEU A 324 14.04 -12.47 -29.27
N THR A 325 15.23 -11.99 -29.63
CA THR A 325 15.89 -12.40 -30.87
C THR A 325 16.33 -13.87 -30.72
N PRO A 326 15.92 -14.77 -31.63
CA PRO A 326 16.39 -16.15 -31.62
C PRO A 326 17.91 -16.20 -31.75
N ALA A 327 18.56 -17.03 -30.95
CA ALA A 327 19.96 -17.40 -31.15
C ALA A 327 20.17 -18.18 -32.46
#